data_AF-A0A7C1D7F0-F1
#
_entry.id   AF-A0A7C1D7F0-F1
#
_cell.length_a   1.000
_cell.length_b   1.000
_cell.length_c   1.000
_cell.angle_alpha   90.00
_cell.angle_beta   90.00
_cell.angle_gamma   90.00
#
_symmetry.space_group_name_H-M   'P 1'
#
loop_
_entity.id
_entity.type
_entity.pdbx_description
1 polymer ?
#
loop_
_entity_poly.entity_id
_entity_poly.type
_entity_poly.pdbx_seq_one_letter_code
_entity_poly.pdbx_strand_id
1 'polypeptide(L)'
;MNIKNKMIPIHPGEIMREEFLAPLKMSANALAKELKVPVPRINDIVREHRAITPDTALRLARYFGTTAQFWLNLQTSYDLKKTEKEVGAKIASEINSRLVA
;
A
#
# COMPACT_ATOMS: atom_id res chain seq x y z
N MET A 1 2.48 -25.33 -7.26
CA MET A 1 2.68 -24.39 -8.38
C MET A 1 3.04 -23.03 -7.81
N ASN A 2 4.28 -22.57 -7.98
CA ASN A 2 4.69 -21.25 -7.50
C ASN A 2 4.32 -20.22 -8.57
N ILE A 3 3.10 -19.70 -8.50
CA ILE A 3 2.63 -18.66 -9.41
C ILE A 3 3.37 -17.38 -9.02
N LYS A 4 4.56 -17.15 -9.59
CA LYS A 4 5.21 -15.83 -9.55
C LYS A 4 4.30 -14.85 -10.28
N ASN A 5 3.48 -14.14 -9.52
CA ASN A 5 2.57 -13.14 -10.04
C ASN A 5 3.39 -11.98 -10.63
N LYS A 6 3.62 -12.01 -11.95
CA LYS A 6 4.37 -11.00 -12.71
C LYS A 6 3.66 -9.63 -12.79
N MET A 7 2.54 -9.44 -12.11
CA MET A 7 1.82 -8.17 -12.12
C MET A 7 2.60 -7.07 -11.40
N ILE A 8 2.62 -5.90 -12.05
CA ILE A 8 3.26 -4.66 -11.61
C ILE A 8 2.90 -4.35 -10.15
N PRO A 9 3.83 -3.83 -9.32
CA PRO A 9 3.51 -3.35 -7.98
C PRO A 9 2.50 -2.19 -8.08
N ILE A 10 1.33 -2.33 -7.44
CA ILE A 10 0.31 -1.28 -7.38
C ILE A 10 0.42 -0.60 -6.02
N HIS A 11 0.69 0.70 -6.01
CA HIS A 11 0.81 1.44 -4.76
C HIS A 11 -0.56 1.59 -4.09
N PRO A 12 -0.70 1.48 -2.75
CA PRO A 12 -2.00 1.63 -2.09
C PRO A 12 -2.69 2.98 -2.33
N GLY A 13 -1.89 4.00 -2.63
CA GLY A 13 -2.34 5.33 -3.05
C GLY A 13 -3.09 5.34 -4.37
N GLU A 14 -2.72 4.48 -5.32
CA GLU A 14 -3.46 4.27 -6.57
C GLU A 14 -4.83 3.69 -6.26
N ILE A 15 -4.89 2.61 -5.47
CA ILE A 15 -6.16 2.01 -5.03
C ILE A 15 -7.05 3.03 -4.29
N MET A 16 -6.47 3.82 -3.38
CA MET A 16 -7.20 4.88 -2.69
C MET A 16 -7.78 5.91 -3.67
N ARG A 17 -7.03 6.29 -4.70
CA ARG A 17 -7.43 7.28 -5.69
C ARG A 17 -8.54 6.75 -6.60
N GLU A 18 -8.34 5.57 -7.19
CA GLU A 18 -9.21 5.01 -8.23
C GLU A 18 -10.45 4.33 -7.65
N GLU A 19 -10.34 3.62 -6.52
CA GLU A 19 -11.44 2.79 -5.99
C GLU A 19 -12.26 3.51 -4.89
N PHE A 20 -11.74 4.58 -4.30
CA PHE A 20 -12.42 5.30 -3.21
C PHE A 20 -12.67 6.77 -3.56
N LEU A 21 -11.61 7.53 -3.86
CA LEU A 21 -11.75 8.98 -4.05
C LEU A 21 -12.51 9.34 -5.35
N ALA A 22 -12.18 8.71 -6.47
CA ALA A 22 -12.83 8.98 -7.75
C ALA A 22 -14.34 8.65 -7.74
N PRO A 23 -14.80 7.47 -7.25
CA PRO A 23 -16.23 7.16 -7.14
C PRO A 23 -16.99 8.12 -6.21
N LEU A 24 -16.34 8.55 -5.13
CA LEU A 24 -16.92 9.51 -4.17
C LEU A 24 -16.83 10.97 -4.64
N LYS A 25 -16.18 11.25 -5.77
CA LYS A 25 -15.84 12.61 -6.23
C LYS A 25 -15.17 13.44 -5.13
N MET A 26 -14.33 12.80 -4.33
CA MET A 26 -13.71 13.36 -3.14
C MET A 26 -12.25 13.74 -3.42
N SER A 27 -11.86 14.95 -3.00
CA SER A 27 -10.45 15.37 -3.09
C SER A 27 -9.61 14.79 -1.95
N ALA A 28 -8.30 14.65 -2.15
CA ALA A 28 -7.34 14.29 -1.10
C ALA A 28 -7.40 15.28 0.09
N ASN A 29 -7.64 16.57 -0.18
CA ASN A 29 -7.81 17.58 0.85
C ASN A 29 -9.07 17.34 1.69
N ALA A 30 -10.18 16.95 1.07
CA ALA A 30 -11.41 16.60 1.77
C ALA A 30 -11.20 15.36 2.64
N LEU A 31 -10.60 14.30 2.09
CA LEU A 31 -10.27 13.10 2.86
C LEU A 31 -9.37 13.42 4.07
N ALA A 32 -8.33 14.24 3.90
CA ALA A 32 -7.44 14.61 5.01
C ALA A 32 -8.20 15.28 6.19
N LYS A 33 -9.21 16.11 5.88
CA LYS A 33 -10.07 16.76 6.89
C LYS A 33 -10.95 15.76 7.61
N GLU A 34 -11.46 14.74 6.92
CA GLU A 34 -12.25 13.67 7.53
C GLU A 34 -11.40 12.78 8.42
N LEU A 35 -10.20 12.41 7.95
CA LEU A 35 -9.26 11.58 8.70
C LEU A 35 -8.54 12.31 9.84
N LYS A 36 -8.71 13.64 9.96
CA LYS A 36 -8.04 14.51 10.95
C LYS A 36 -6.51 14.37 10.89
N VAL A 37 -5.95 14.46 9.68
CA VAL A 37 -4.50 14.40 9.43
C VAL A 37 -4.06 15.57 8.55
N PRO A 38 -2.76 15.93 8.55
CA PRO A 38 -2.25 16.96 7.67
C PRO A 38 -2.52 16.62 6.19
N VAL A 39 -2.98 17.60 5.43
CA VAL A 39 -3.25 17.48 3.98
C VAL A 39 -2.05 16.90 3.20
N PRO A 40 -0.78 17.32 3.43
CA PRO A 40 0.37 16.74 2.75
C PRO A 40 0.47 15.22 2.91
N ARG A 41 0.05 14.66 4.06
CA ARG A 41 0.09 13.21 4.30
C ARG A 41 -0.75 12.44 3.27
N ILE A 42 -2.01 12.85 3.08
CA ILE A 42 -2.91 12.18 2.13
C ILE A 42 -2.51 12.51 0.68
N ASN A 43 -2.07 13.74 0.43
CA ASN A 43 -1.56 14.14 -0.88
C ASN A 43 -0.35 13.31 -1.34
N ASP A 44 0.59 13.02 -0.45
CA ASP A 44 1.76 12.19 -0.74
C ASP A 44 1.36 10.74 -0.97
N ILE A 45 0.41 10.21 -0.19
CA ILE A 45 -0.08 8.83 -0.34
C ILE A 45 -0.75 8.67 -1.70
N VAL A 46 -1.71 9.55 -2.05
CA VAL A 46 -2.46 9.51 -3.31
C VAL A 46 -1.57 9.73 -4.53
N ARG A 47 -0.43 10.42 -4.37
CA ARG A 47 0.62 10.57 -5.41
C ARG A 47 1.69 9.49 -5.37
N GLU A 48 1.53 8.47 -4.52
CA GLU A 48 2.41 7.30 -4.48
C GLU A 48 3.84 7.63 -4.00
N HIS A 49 3.99 8.75 -3.27
CA HIS A 49 5.24 9.21 -2.69
C HIS A 49 5.41 8.81 -1.23
N ARG A 50 4.35 8.33 -0.57
CA ARG A 50 4.34 7.97 0.85
C ARG A 50 3.56 6.67 1.08
N ALA A 51 4.14 5.81 1.90
CA ALA A 51 3.51 4.59 2.38
C ALA A 51 2.37 4.83 3.37
N ILE A 52 1.42 3.90 3.43
CA ILE A 52 0.38 3.86 4.47
C ILE A 52 0.98 3.31 5.77
N THR A 53 0.91 4.11 6.83
CA THR A 53 1.29 3.69 8.20
C THR A 53 0.13 3.02 8.94
N PRO A 54 0.37 2.28 10.04
CA PRO A 54 -0.71 1.72 10.86
C PRO A 54 -1.73 2.76 11.37
N ASP A 55 -1.29 3.96 11.81
CA ASP A 55 -2.19 5.07 12.18
C ASP A 55 -3.10 5.46 11.00
N THR A 56 -2.52 5.60 9.80
CA THR A 56 -3.30 5.97 8.61
C THR A 56 -4.27 4.85 8.22
N ALA A 57 -3.85 3.59 8.31
CA ALA A 57 -4.68 2.43 8.03
C ALA A 57 -5.90 2.33 8.96
N LEU A 58 -5.71 2.59 10.27
CA LEU A 58 -6.82 2.62 11.24
C LEU A 58 -7.83 3.74 10.93
N ARG A 59 -7.33 4.92 10.56
CA ARG A 59 -8.19 6.06 10.17
C ARG A 59 -8.98 5.76 8.90
N LEU A 60 -8.33 5.23 7.87
CA LEU A 60 -8.97 4.84 6.62
C LEU A 60 -10.01 3.74 6.84
N ALA A 61 -9.69 2.73 7.63
CA ALA A 61 -10.61 1.65 7.98
C ALA A 61 -11.87 2.18 8.66
N ARG A 62 -11.71 3.07 9.63
CA ARG A 62 -12.83 3.73 10.32
C ARG A 62 -13.69 4.55 9.36
N TYR A 63 -13.08 5.28 8.43
CA TYR A 63 -13.79 6.18 7.53
C TYR A 63 -14.51 5.46 6.39
N PHE A 64 -13.85 4.49 5.76
CA PHE A 64 -14.38 3.78 4.59
C PHE A 64 -15.11 2.47 4.91
N GLY A 65 -15.22 2.10 6.20
CA GLY A 65 -15.86 0.85 6.59
C GLY A 65 -15.07 -0.39 6.15
N THR A 66 -13.75 -0.29 6.06
CA THR A 66 -12.85 -1.40 5.73
C THR A 66 -12.06 -1.85 6.97
N THR A 67 -11.03 -2.68 6.80
CA THR A 67 -10.13 -3.08 7.90
C THR A 67 -8.77 -2.41 7.76
N ALA A 68 -8.07 -2.17 8.88
CA ALA A 68 -6.71 -1.66 8.82
C ALA A 68 -5.78 -2.66 8.09
N GLN A 69 -6.03 -3.96 8.27
CA GLN A 69 -5.29 -5.03 7.61
C GLN A 69 -5.42 -4.97 6.09
N PHE A 70 -6.58 -4.59 5.54
CA PHE A 70 -6.75 -4.39 4.11
C PHE A 70 -5.71 -3.39 3.56
N TRP A 71 -5.61 -2.21 4.18
CA TRP A 71 -4.66 -1.18 3.76
C TRP A 71 -3.18 -1.60 3.95
N LEU A 72 -2.87 -2.24 5.07
CA LEU A 72 -1.52 -2.71 5.35
C LEU A 72 -1.10 -3.88 4.44
N ASN A 73 -2.04 -4.72 4.02
CA ASN A 73 -1.79 -5.78 3.04
C ASN A 73 -1.48 -5.21 1.66
N LEU A 74 -2.18 -4.16 1.23
CA LEU A 74 -1.84 -3.45 -0.01
C LEU A 74 -0.41 -2.88 0.07
N GLN A 75 -0.07 -2.23 1.19
CA GLN A 75 1.26 -1.65 1.39
C GLN A 75 2.34 -2.73 1.37
N THR A 76 2.15 -3.81 2.13
CA THR A 76 3.10 -4.93 2.21
C THR A 76 3.27 -5.59 0.84
N SER A 77 2.18 -5.80 0.10
CA SER A 77 2.22 -6.38 -1.24
C SER A 77 3.00 -5.49 -2.22
N TYR A 78 2.77 -4.18 -2.19
CA TYR A 78 3.53 -3.22 -2.99
C TYR A 78 5.02 -3.25 -2.65
N ASP A 79 5.36 -3.11 -1.37
CA ASP A 79 6.74 -3.04 -0.89
C ASP A 79 7.51 -4.33 -1.21
N LEU A 80 6.89 -5.50 -0.98
CA LEU A 80 7.49 -6.79 -1.32
C LEU A 80 7.75 -6.89 -2.81
N LYS A 81 6.76 -6.64 -3.67
CA LYS A 81 6.95 -6.74 -5.12
C LYS A 81 7.99 -5.77 -5.66
N LYS A 82 8.01 -4.54 -5.14
CA LYS A 82 9.02 -3.53 -5.49
C LYS A 82 10.42 -4.00 -5.09
N THR A 83 10.58 -4.47 -3.85
CA THR A 83 11.85 -4.96 -3.32
C THR A 83 12.32 -6.22 -4.05
N GLU A 84 11.42 -7.16 -4.34
CA GLU A 84 11.71 -8.37 -5.12
C GLU A 84 12.24 -8.01 -6.52
N LYS A 85 11.67 -6.98 -7.16
CA LYS A 85 12.15 -6.49 -8.46
C LYS A 85 13.55 -5.86 -8.36
N GLU A 86 13.82 -5.11 -7.29
CA GLU A 86 15.08 -4.38 -7.10
C GLU A 86 16.24 -5.28 -6.68
N VAL A 87 16.01 -6.19 -5.73
CA VAL A 87 17.09 -6.98 -5.09
C VAL A 87 16.82 -8.48 -5.04
N GLY A 88 15.67 -8.96 -5.52
CA GLY A 88 15.28 -10.37 -5.38
C GLY A 88 16.24 -11.36 -6.06
N ALA A 89 16.77 -11.01 -7.24
CA ALA A 89 17.75 -11.87 -7.93
C ALA A 89 19.08 -11.97 -7.15
N LYS A 90 19.53 -10.85 -6.57
CA LYS A 90 20.74 -10.80 -5.74
C LYS A 90 20.56 -11.66 -4.48
N ILE A 91 19.46 -11.46 -3.75
CA ILE A 91 19.13 -12.24 -2.55
C ILE A 91 19.11 -13.74 -2.87
N ALA A 92 18.48 -14.14 -3.98
CA ALA A 92 18.41 -15.53 -4.39
C ALA A 92 19.78 -16.15 -4.72
N SER A 93 20.77 -15.35 -5.17
CA SER A 93 22.13 -15.82 -5.41
C SER A 93 23.00 -15.88 -4.14
N GLU A 94 22.70 -15.06 -3.13
CA GLU A 94 23.52 -14.91 -1.92
C GLU A 94 23.03 -15.79 -0.75
N ILE A 95 21.74 -16.15 -0.72
CA ILE A 95 21.12 -16.85 0.41
C ILE A 95 20.71 -18.27 0.04
N ASN A 96 21.23 -19.25 0.79
CA ASN A 96 20.81 -20.65 0.71
C ASN A 96 19.62 -20.92 1.64
N SER A 97 18.58 -21.58 1.13
CA SER A 97 17.42 -21.99 1.93
C SER A 97 17.81 -23.04 2.98
N ARG A 98 17.44 -22.82 4.24
CA ARG A 98 17.50 -23.83 5.29
C ARG A 98 16.11 -24.42 5.51
N LEU A 99 15.95 -25.71 5.21
CA LEU A 99 14.73 -26.43 5.54
C LEU A 99 14.74 -26.74 7.04
N VAL A 100 13.66 -26.38 7.74
CA VAL A 100 13.41 -26.80 9.12
C VAL A 100 12.47 -28.00 9.03
N ALA A 101 12.93 -29.15 9.54
CA ALA A 101 12.17 -30.39 9.61
C ALA A 101 11.17 -30.36 10.77
#